data_AF-A0A2I2ACI2-F1
#
_entry.id   AF-A0A2I2ACI2-F1
#
_cell.length_a   1.000
_cell.length_b   1.000
_cell.length_c   1.000
_cell.angle_alpha   90.00
_cell.angle_beta   90.00
_cell.angle_gamma   90.00
#
_symmetry.space_group_name_H-M   'P 1'
#
loop_
_entity.id
_entity.type
_entity.pdbx_description
1 polymer ?
#
loop_
_entity_poly.entity_id
_entity_poly.type
_entity_poly.pdbx_seq_one_letter_code
_entity_poly.pdbx_strand_id
1 'polypeptide(L)'
;MTKVSISFTTDQATKTQLDRIAKKLGLSTSSLLNILVKRTVAKNGLPFDVKAPNPRQLNHFDEETQTEIIKELAIEKGFLPDDSTVVTDVEQYFEDMGY
;
A
#
# COMPACT_ATOMS: atom_id res chain seq x y z
N MET A 1 -26.68 -11.09 -11.73
CA MET A 1 -25.61 -10.97 -10.71
C MET A 1 -25.96 -11.86 -9.53
N THR A 2 -25.09 -12.82 -9.23
CA THR A 2 -25.26 -13.72 -8.07
C THR A 2 -24.90 -12.94 -6.81
N LYS A 3 -25.81 -12.88 -5.84
CA LYS A 3 -25.55 -12.26 -4.53
C LYS A 3 -24.91 -13.29 -3.63
N VAL A 4 -23.81 -12.93 -2.99
CA VAL A 4 -23.10 -13.76 -2.02
C VAL A 4 -23.07 -13.03 -0.67
N SER A 5 -23.26 -13.77 0.42
CA SER A 5 -23.17 -13.22 1.78
C SER A 5 -21.75 -13.33 2.31
N ILE A 6 -21.28 -12.30 3.00
CA ILE A 6 -19.96 -12.26 3.67
C ILE A 6 -20.21 -11.99 5.15
N SER A 7 -19.66 -12.84 6.02
CA SER A 7 -19.69 -12.69 7.48
C SER A 7 -18.28 -12.61 8.04
N PHE A 8 -18.07 -11.75 9.02
CA PHE A 8 -16.79 -11.63 9.74
C PHE A 8 -17.05 -11.36 11.23
N THR A 9 -16.06 -11.70 12.06
CA THR A 9 -16.11 -11.48 13.50
C THR A 9 -15.40 -10.17 13.84
N THR A 10 -15.98 -9.40 14.76
CA THR A 10 -15.41 -8.16 15.30
C THR A 10 -15.92 -7.96 16.71
N ASP A 11 -15.27 -7.10 17.48
CA ASP A 11 -15.70 -6.75 18.83
C ASP A 11 -16.92 -5.80 18.81
N GLN A 12 -17.67 -5.82 19.90
CA GLN A 12 -18.90 -5.04 20.03
C GLN A 12 -18.65 -3.52 20.00
N ALA A 13 -17.49 -3.07 20.49
CA ALA A 13 -17.17 -1.65 20.52
C ALA A 13 -16.91 -1.12 19.10
N THR A 14 -16.10 -1.83 18.31
CA THR A 14 -15.81 -1.52 16.90
C THR A 14 -17.08 -1.51 16.07
N LYS A 15 -17.96 -2.51 16.23
CA LYS A 15 -19.27 -2.53 15.55
C LYS A 15 -20.11 -1.30 15.86
N THR A 16 -20.19 -0.92 17.15
CA THR A 16 -20.97 0.23 17.59
C THR A 16 -20.40 1.54 17.04
N GLN A 17 -19.07 1.66 16.98
CA GLN A 17 -18.41 2.82 16.36
C GLN A 17 -18.66 2.89 14.86
N LEU A 18 -18.54 1.76 14.16
CA LEU A 18 -18.81 1.66 12.73
C LEU A 18 -20.25 2.08 12.40
N ASP A 19 -21.24 1.59 13.17
CA ASP A 19 -22.64 1.97 13.01
C ASP A 19 -22.87 3.47 13.22
N ARG A 20 -22.18 4.08 14.19
CA ARG A 20 -22.26 5.54 14.43
C ARG A 20 -21.66 6.34 13.27
N ILE A 21 -20.51 5.91 12.73
CA ILE A 21 -19.85 6.57 11.59
C ILE A 21 -20.73 6.44 10.34
N ALA A 22 -21.22 5.24 10.05
CA ALA A 22 -22.10 5.00 8.91
C ALA A 22 -23.36 5.90 9.00
N LYS A 23 -24.01 5.96 10.16
CA LYS A 23 -25.16 6.84 10.39
C LYS A 23 -24.85 8.32 10.18
N LYS A 24 -23.71 8.81 10.67
CA LYS A 24 -23.27 10.20 10.44
C LYS A 24 -23.10 10.53 8.96
N LEU A 25 -22.71 9.54 8.17
CA LEU A 25 -22.58 9.64 6.71
C LEU A 25 -23.92 9.42 5.96
N GLY A 26 -25.02 9.16 6.67
CA GLY A 26 -26.32 8.83 6.06
C GLY A 26 -26.37 7.43 5.43
N LEU A 27 -25.47 6.54 5.82
CA LEU A 27 -25.32 5.20 5.26
C LEU A 27 -25.65 4.10 6.27
N SER A 28 -26.02 2.93 5.76
CA SER A 28 -26.00 1.70 6.55
C SER A 28 -24.59 1.12 6.61
N THR A 29 -24.30 0.34 7.65
CA THR A 29 -23.02 -0.36 7.81
C THR A 29 -22.74 -1.32 6.64
N SER A 30 -23.76 -2.02 6.16
CA SER A 30 -23.66 -2.89 4.98
C SER A 30 -23.34 -2.08 3.71
N SER A 31 -23.93 -0.90 3.54
CA SER A 31 -23.64 -0.01 2.41
C SER A 31 -22.19 0.47 2.45
N LEU A 32 -21.72 0.88 3.62
CA LEU A 32 -20.33 1.34 3.83
C LEU A 32 -19.32 0.22 3.52
N LEU A 33 -19.55 -0.99 4.03
CA LEU A 33 -18.70 -2.15 3.77
C LEU A 33 -18.68 -2.52 2.28
N ASN A 34 -19.84 -2.48 1.61
CA ASN A 34 -19.91 -2.72 0.17
C ASN A 34 -19.10 -1.70 -0.64
N ILE A 35 -19.11 -0.42 -0.24
CA ILE A 35 -18.29 0.61 -0.89
C ILE A 35 -16.80 0.30 -0.68
N LEU A 36 -16.43 -0.10 0.53
CA LEU A 36 -15.04 -0.39 0.89
C LEU A 36 -14.51 -1.57 0.06
N VAL A 37 -15.26 -2.67 -0.03
CA VAL A 37 -14.91 -3.84 -0.86
C VAL A 37 -14.77 -3.45 -2.34
N LYS A 38 -15.72 -2.69 -2.89
CA LYS A 38 -15.65 -2.22 -4.28
C LYS A 38 -14.42 -1.35 -4.53
N ARG A 39 -14.05 -0.49 -3.57
CA ARG A 39 -12.89 0.38 -3.70
C ARG A 39 -11.59 -0.41 -3.69
N THR A 40 -11.50 -1.45 -2.85
CA THR A 40 -10.35 -2.36 -2.81
C THR A 40 -10.16 -3.07 -4.15
N VAL A 41 -11.23 -3.63 -4.70
CA VAL A 41 -11.19 -4.32 -6.01
C VAL A 41 -10.82 -3.33 -7.13
N ALA A 42 -11.41 -2.13 -7.14
CA ALA A 42 -11.15 -1.14 -8.18
C ALA A 42 -9.70 -0.61 -8.20
N LYS A 43 -9.05 -0.56 -7.04
CA LYS A 43 -7.65 -0.10 -6.92
C LYS A 43 -6.63 -1.24 -6.97
N ASN A 44 -7.09 -2.49 -6.99
CA ASN A 44 -6.24 -3.66 -6.79
C ASN A 44 -5.30 -3.51 -5.56
N GLY A 45 -5.85 -2.97 -4.46
CA GLY A 45 -5.06 -2.56 -3.30
C GLY A 45 -5.94 -2.02 -2.17
N LEU A 46 -5.35 -1.68 -1.03
CA LEU A 46 -6.11 -1.21 0.13
C LEU A 46 -6.76 0.17 -0.12
N PRO A 47 -8.00 0.40 0.35
CA PRO A 47 -8.73 1.63 0.08
C PRO A 47 -8.29 2.80 0.97
N PHE A 48 -7.29 2.59 1.82
CA PHE A 48 -6.67 3.57 2.69
C PHE A 48 -5.14 3.47 2.56
N ASP A 49 -4.46 4.55 2.92
CA ASP A 49 -3.01 4.60 2.95
C ASP A 49 -2.49 3.79 4.14
N VAL A 50 -1.68 2.77 3.86
CA VAL A 50 -1.11 1.90 4.91
C VAL A 50 0.18 2.53 5.39
N LYS A 51 0.05 3.52 6.26
CA LYS A 51 1.19 3.97 7.05
C LYS A 51 1.24 3.07 8.28
N ALA A 52 2.25 2.20 8.38
CA ALA A 52 2.54 1.56 9.64
C ALA A 52 2.75 2.69 10.68
N PRO A 53 2.06 2.69 11.84
CA PRO A 53 2.49 3.53 12.96
C PRO A 53 3.81 2.93 13.45
N ASN A 54 4.88 3.24 12.74
CA ASN A 54 6.21 2.81 13.08
C ASN A 54 6.69 3.82 14.12
N PRO A 55 6.85 3.47 15.41
CA PRO A 55 7.42 4.39 16.39
C PRO A 55 8.86 4.81 16.02
N ARG A 56 9.45 4.23 14.97
CA ARG A 56 10.76 4.55 14.42
C ARG A 56 10.76 5.47 13.19
N GLN A 57 9.60 5.79 12.59
CA GLN A 57 9.54 6.66 11.40
C GLN A 57 9.29 8.13 11.75
N LEU A 58 10.03 8.63 12.75
CA LEU A 58 10.13 10.06 13.02
C LEU A 58 11.32 10.70 12.31
N ASN A 59 12.14 9.94 11.60
CA ASN A 59 13.27 10.48 10.86
C ASN A 59 13.09 10.18 9.38
N HIS A 60 13.10 11.26 8.60
CA HIS A 60 13.58 11.36 7.24
C HIS A 60 14.08 10.03 6.65
N PHE A 61 13.45 9.57 5.57
CA PHE A 61 14.15 8.64 4.69
C PHE A 61 15.26 9.44 4.03
N ASP A 62 16.47 9.38 4.60
CA ASP A 62 17.67 9.84 3.92
C ASP A 62 17.80 9.06 2.61
N GLU A 63 18.20 9.77 1.55
CA GLU A 63 18.24 9.33 0.15
C GLU A 63 18.98 7.99 -0.04
N GLU A 64 19.90 7.67 0.89
CA GLU A 64 20.62 6.40 0.96
C GLU A 64 19.71 5.18 1.20
N THR A 65 18.66 5.31 2.02
CA THR A 65 17.74 4.18 2.33
C THR A 65 16.86 3.82 1.13
N GLN A 66 16.52 4.82 0.31
CA GLN A 66 15.77 4.59 -0.92
C GLN A 66 16.62 3.85 -1.96
N THR A 67 17.92 4.16 -2.01
CA THR A 67 18.87 3.55 -2.93
C THR A 67 19.08 2.07 -2.63
N GLU A 68 19.18 1.69 -1.35
CA GLU A 68 19.37 0.29 -0.95
C GLU A 68 18.14 -0.58 -1.26
N ILE A 69 16.92 -0.05 -1.06
CA ILE A 69 15.67 -0.76 -1.39
C ILE A 69 15.55 -1.00 -2.91
N ILE A 70 15.99 -0.03 -3.73
CA ILE A 70 15.97 -0.15 -5.19
C ILE A 70 17.03 -1.14 -5.68
N LYS A 71 18.22 -1.17 -5.04
CA LYS A 71 19.27 -2.16 -5.35
C LYS A 71 18.81 -3.59 -5.07
N GLU A 72 18.20 -3.85 -3.92
CA GLU A 72 17.67 -5.20 -3.60
C GLU A 72 16.63 -5.65 -4.65
N LEU A 73 15.73 -4.74 -5.06
CA LEU A 73 14.72 -5.01 -6.09
C LEU A 73 15.31 -5.24 -7.50
N ALA A 74 16.46 -4.62 -7.81
CA ALA A 74 17.14 -4.77 -9.09
C ALA A 74 17.93 -6.10 -9.20
N ILE A 75 18.50 -6.56 -8.09
CA ILE A 75 19.20 -7.85 -7.99
C ILE A 75 18.18 -9.00 -8.07
N GLU A 76 17.06 -8.92 -7.34
CA GLU A 76 16.02 -9.97 -7.35
C GLU A 76 15.41 -10.18 -8.74
N LYS A 77 15.31 -9.11 -9.54
CA LYS A 77 14.80 -9.17 -10.92
C LYS A 77 15.85 -9.56 -11.96
N GLY A 78 17.08 -9.83 -11.56
CA GLY A 78 18.14 -10.37 -12.42
C GLY A 78 18.74 -9.37 -13.41
N PHE A 79 18.68 -8.06 -13.11
CA PHE A 79 19.20 -7.01 -14.00
C PHE A 79 20.67 -6.60 -13.71
N LEU A 80 21.30 -7.13 -12.65
CA LEU A 80 22.71 -6.90 -12.31
C LEU A 80 23.38 -8.23 -11.90
N PRO A 81 24.65 -8.51 -12.27
CA PRO A 81 25.41 -9.61 -11.68
C PRO A 81 25.79 -9.29 -10.23
N ASP A 82 25.80 -10.33 -9.39
CA ASP A 82 25.81 -10.32 -7.91
C ASP A 82 27.03 -9.65 -7.22
N ASP A 83 27.93 -9.00 -7.95
CA ASP A 83 29.22 -8.51 -7.41
C ASP A 83 29.70 -7.16 -7.99
N SER A 84 28.84 -6.15 -8.10
CA SER A 84 29.24 -4.80 -8.54
C SER A 84 29.08 -3.74 -7.44
N THR A 85 30.19 -3.14 -7.01
CA THR A 85 30.30 -2.13 -5.93
C THR A 85 30.41 -0.67 -6.38
N VAL A 86 30.14 -0.34 -7.65
CA VAL A 86 30.21 1.06 -8.12
C VAL A 86 29.13 1.34 -9.17
N VAL A 87 28.18 2.22 -8.86
CA VAL A 87 27.29 2.85 -9.85
C VAL A 87 27.68 4.32 -9.89
N THR A 88 28.53 4.70 -10.85
CA THR A 88 29.10 6.05 -10.92
C THR A 88 28.28 7.05 -11.72
N ASP A 89 27.21 6.66 -12.39
CA ASP A 89 26.38 7.66 -13.06
C ASP A 89 24.94 7.20 -13.30
N VAL A 90 24.01 7.91 -12.66
CA VAL A 90 22.56 7.64 -12.73
C VAL A 90 21.98 8.29 -13.99
N GLU A 91 22.62 9.33 -14.53
CA GLU A 91 22.16 10.03 -15.74
C GLU A 91 22.32 9.18 -17.00
N GLN A 92 23.40 8.38 -17.09
CA GLN A 92 23.64 7.49 -18.22
C GLN A 92 22.62 6.32 -18.28
N TYR A 93 22.00 5.97 -17.14
CA TYR A 93 20.96 4.94 -17.05
C TYR A 93 19.63 5.40 -17.63
N PHE A 94 19.28 6.68 -17.49
CA PHE A 94 18.04 7.21 -18.05
C PHE A 94 18.12 7.40 -19.58
N GLU A 95 19.29 7.77 -20.10
CA GLU A 95 19.49 7.94 -21.55
C GLU A 95 19.36 6.62 -22.33
N ASP A 96 19.89 5.51 -21.81
CA ASP A 96 19.87 4.20 -22.51
C ASP A 96 18.47 3.55 -22.51
N MET A 97 17.58 4.01 -21.62
CA MET A 97 16.17 3.60 -21.54
C MET A 97 15.24 4.44 -22.43
N GLY A 98 15.76 5.47 -23.12
CA GLY A 98 15.01 6.30 -24.07
C GLY A 98 14.00 7.26 -23.43
N TYR A 99 14.31 7.76 -22.22
CA TYR A 99 13.57 8.87 -21.58
C TYR A 99 14.28 10.21 -21.77
#